data_AF-A0AAD9IXF4-F1
#
_entry.id   AF-A0AAD9IXF4-F1
#
_cell.length_a   1.000
_cell.length_b   1.000
_cell.length_c   1.000
_cell.angle_alpha   90.00
_cell.angle_beta   90.00
_cell.angle_gamma   90.00
#
_symmetry.space_group_name_H-M   'P 1'
#
loop_
_entity.id
_entity.type
_entity.pdbx_description
1 polymer ?
#
loop_
_entity_poly.entity_id
_entity_poly.type
_entity_poly.pdbx_seq_one_letter_code
_entity_poly.pdbx_strand_id
1 'polypeptide(L)'
;MKKLEKVRKKAESINESADVTDGEKWKQIKDMYRKAGLLTKKKESKAYVVAKKGMGKKVTRPSGVKGHFKVVDPRMKKDNMRAKKEGRQKGKKGKQRGRKGKK
;
A
#
# COMPACT_ATOMS: atom_id res chain seq x y z
N MET A 1 11.42 -11.68 -19.55
CA MET A 1 10.04 -12.16 -19.77
C MET A 1 9.03 -11.31 -19.02
N LYS A 2 8.07 -10.74 -19.75
CA LYS A 2 7.11 -9.75 -19.24
C LYS A 2 6.14 -10.39 -18.24
N LYS A 3 6.06 -9.83 -17.02
CA LYS A 3 5.17 -10.32 -15.95
C LYS A 3 3.70 -10.35 -16.37
N LEU A 4 3.30 -9.42 -17.23
CA LEU A 4 1.96 -9.32 -17.79
C LEU A 4 1.60 -10.55 -18.64
N GLU A 5 2.47 -10.93 -19.58
CA GLU A 5 2.23 -12.06 -20.49
C GLU A 5 2.11 -13.39 -19.72
N LYS A 6 2.93 -13.58 -18.68
CA LYS A 6 2.84 -14.77 -17.81
C LYS A 6 1.52 -14.83 -17.02
N VAL A 7 1.02 -13.68 -16.56
CA VAL A 7 -0.25 -13.62 -15.82
C VAL A 7 -1.44 -13.85 -16.75
N ARG A 8 -1.39 -13.32 -17.99
CA ARG A 8 -2.42 -13.56 -19.01
C ARG A 8 -2.57 -15.04 -19.35
N LYS A 9 -1.46 -15.72 -19.69
CA LYS A 9 -1.47 -17.17 -19.97
C LYS A 9 -2.01 -18.00 -18.81
N LYS A 10 -1.70 -17.62 -17.56
CA LYS A 10 -2.24 -18.31 -16.38
C LYS A 10 -3.73 -18.01 -16.15
N ALA A 11 -4.18 -16.79 -16.45
CA ALA A 11 -5.59 -16.43 -16.35
C ALA A 11 -6.44 -17.19 -17.37
N GLU A 12 -5.93 -17.36 -18.61
CA GLU A 12 -6.55 -18.17 -19.65
C GLU A 12 -6.69 -19.63 -19.22
N SER A 13 -5.63 -20.22 -18.64
CA SER A 13 -5.67 -21.58 -18.12
C SER A 13 -6.68 -21.79 -16.97
N ILE A 14 -6.88 -20.80 -16.09
CA ILE A 14 -7.88 -20.87 -15.00
C ILE A 14 -9.31 -20.69 -15.55
N ASN A 15 -9.46 -20.01 -16.68
CA ASN A 15 -10.76 -19.85 -17.31
C ASN A 15 -11.26 -21.18 -17.90
N GLU A 16 -10.34 -21.95 -18.50
CA GLU A 16 -10.60 -23.24 -19.15
C GLU A 16 -10.94 -24.37 -18.16
N SER A 17 -10.49 -24.30 -16.91
CA SER A 17 -10.86 -25.30 -15.91
C SER A 17 -12.37 -25.27 -15.61
N ALA A 18 -13.08 -26.36 -15.95
CA ALA A 18 -14.53 -26.49 -15.82
C ALA A 18 -15.00 -26.81 -14.38
N ASP A 19 -14.12 -27.36 -13.54
CA ASP A 19 -14.47 -27.84 -12.19
C ASP A 19 -14.67 -26.72 -11.15
N VAL A 20 -14.46 -25.47 -11.53
CA VAL A 20 -14.40 -24.32 -10.61
C VAL A 20 -15.55 -23.36 -10.90
N THR A 21 -16.19 -22.85 -9.85
CA THR A 21 -17.25 -21.84 -10.02
C THR A 21 -16.68 -20.50 -10.53
N ASP A 22 -17.46 -19.75 -11.31
CA ASP A 22 -17.01 -18.46 -11.89
C ASP A 22 -16.54 -17.45 -10.84
N GLY A 23 -17.17 -17.45 -9.66
CA GLY A 23 -16.78 -16.61 -8.54
C GLY A 23 -15.39 -16.94 -7.99
N GLU A 24 -15.00 -18.21 -8.01
CA GLU A 24 -13.69 -18.68 -7.57
C GLU A 24 -12.62 -18.45 -8.64
N LYS A 25 -12.96 -18.66 -9.93
CA LYS A 25 -12.10 -18.27 -11.07
C LYS A 25 -11.73 -16.79 -10.98
N TRP A 26 -12.71 -15.91 -10.72
CA TRP A 26 -12.45 -14.48 -10.57
C TRP A 26 -11.53 -14.15 -9.40
N LYS A 27 -11.74 -14.79 -8.24
CA LYS A 27 -10.87 -14.58 -7.05
C LYS A 27 -9.43 -14.99 -7.36
N GLN A 28 -9.23 -16.13 -8.03
CA GLN A 28 -7.91 -16.61 -8.40
C GLN A 28 -7.23 -15.67 -9.40
N ILE A 29 -7.92 -15.24 -10.44
CA ILE A 29 -7.41 -14.29 -11.43
C ILE A 29 -7.03 -12.97 -10.74
N LYS A 30 -7.91 -12.40 -9.92
CA LYS A 30 -7.66 -11.17 -9.17
C LYS A 30 -6.42 -11.28 -8.28
N ASP A 31 -6.25 -12.40 -7.61
CA ASP A 31 -5.12 -12.68 -6.74
C ASP A 31 -3.80 -12.78 -7.52
N MET A 32 -3.81 -13.37 -8.73
CA MET A 32 -2.64 -13.40 -9.61
C MET A 32 -2.22 -11.99 -10.04
N TYR A 33 -3.16 -11.16 -10.50
CA TYR A 33 -2.86 -9.77 -10.88
C TYR A 33 -2.37 -8.93 -9.70
N ARG A 34 -2.90 -9.18 -8.49
CA ARG A 34 -2.45 -8.53 -7.25
C ARG A 34 -1.03 -8.94 -6.87
N LYS A 35 -0.70 -10.24 -6.92
CA LYS A 35 0.65 -10.77 -6.63
C LYS A 35 1.68 -10.25 -7.64
N ALA A 36 1.30 -10.12 -8.90
CA ALA A 36 2.16 -9.57 -9.94
C ALA A 36 2.39 -8.05 -9.82
N GLY A 37 1.68 -7.37 -8.91
CA GLY A 37 1.82 -5.94 -8.64
C GLY A 37 1.21 -5.05 -9.73
N LEU A 38 0.36 -5.61 -10.60
CA LEU A 38 -0.36 -4.84 -11.62
C LEU A 38 -1.60 -4.16 -11.05
N LEU A 39 -2.24 -4.78 -10.05
CA LEU A 39 -3.44 -4.24 -9.41
C LEU A 39 -3.15 -3.26 -8.26
N THR A 40 -1.93 -3.30 -7.70
CA THR A 40 -1.55 -2.47 -6.56
C THR A 40 -0.46 -1.48 -6.96
N LYS A 41 -0.77 -0.18 -6.91
CA LYS A 41 0.28 0.86 -6.85
C LYS A 41 1.12 0.56 -5.62
N LYS A 42 2.34 0.05 -5.80
CA LYS A 42 3.29 -0.16 -4.71
C LYS A 42 3.37 1.15 -3.93
N LYS A 43 3.07 1.11 -2.63
CA LYS A 43 3.26 2.27 -1.77
C LYS A 43 4.76 2.56 -1.76
N GLU A 44 5.15 3.65 -2.40
CA GLU A 44 6.53 4.13 -2.34
C GLU A 44 6.90 4.36 -0.87
N SER A 45 7.93 3.67 -0.41
CA SER A 45 8.49 3.86 0.93
C SER A 45 9.20 5.20 0.95
N LYS A 46 8.53 6.25 1.44
CA LYS A 46 9.12 7.57 1.64
C LYS A 46 9.93 7.58 2.93
N ALA A 47 11.24 7.80 2.83
CA ALA A 47 12.08 8.03 4.00
C ALA A 47 11.80 9.42 4.58
N TYR A 48 11.69 9.53 5.90
CA TYR A 48 11.43 10.81 6.58
C TYR A 48 12.72 11.35 7.20
N VAL A 49 13.16 12.52 6.74
CA VAL A 49 14.37 13.18 7.22
C VAL A 49 13.95 14.40 8.03
N VAL A 50 14.57 14.60 9.19
CA VAL A 50 14.30 15.78 10.02
C VAL A 50 15.22 16.92 9.59
N ALA A 51 14.64 18.09 9.27
CA ALA A 51 15.44 19.27 8.94
C ALA A 51 16.08 19.87 10.20
N LYS A 52 17.30 20.41 10.08
CA LYS A 52 17.91 21.28 11.09
C LYS A 52 17.37 22.71 10.94
N LYS A 53 17.35 23.46 12.03
CA LYS A 53 16.92 24.86 12.07
C LYS A 53 17.70 25.68 11.03
N GLY A 54 17.01 26.47 10.21
CA GLY A 54 17.62 27.31 9.16
C GLY A 54 17.82 26.63 7.81
N MET A 55 17.61 25.31 7.70
CA MET A 55 17.55 24.62 6.42
C MET A 55 16.18 24.88 5.79
N GLY A 56 16.10 25.77 4.80
CA GLY A 56 14.83 26.11 4.13
C GLY A 56 14.19 24.93 3.37
N LYS A 57 13.23 25.21 2.48
CA LYS A 57 12.50 24.18 1.71
C LYS A 57 13.38 23.36 0.75
N LYS A 58 14.57 23.86 0.39
CA LYS A 58 15.54 23.20 -0.48
C LYS A 58 16.60 22.53 0.40
N VAL A 59 16.53 21.20 0.52
CA VAL A 59 17.48 20.40 1.30
C VAL A 59 18.22 19.47 0.35
N THR A 60 19.54 19.51 0.40
CA THR A 60 20.42 18.58 -0.33
C THR A 60 20.12 17.14 0.09
N ARG A 61 20.26 16.17 -0.83
CA ARG A 61 20.00 14.76 -0.53
C ARG A 61 20.88 14.30 0.65
N PRO A 62 20.28 13.81 1.75
CA PRO A 62 21.04 13.36 2.92
C PRO A 62 21.76 12.04 2.64
N SER A 63 22.95 11.88 3.19
CA SER A 63 23.75 10.66 3.11
C SER A 63 22.99 9.47 3.70
N GLY A 64 22.93 8.35 2.98
CA GLY A 64 22.25 7.13 3.42
C GLY A 64 20.76 7.02 3.07
N VAL A 65 20.15 8.05 2.48
CA VAL A 65 18.75 7.96 2.00
C VAL A 65 18.71 7.78 0.49
N LYS A 66 18.36 6.57 0.05
CA LYS A 66 18.16 6.23 -1.36
C LYS A 66 16.69 6.40 -1.76
N GLY A 67 16.44 7.02 -2.91
CA GLY A 67 15.09 7.21 -3.46
C GLY A 67 14.36 8.45 -2.94
N HIS A 68 13.03 8.41 -2.99
CA HIS A 68 12.17 9.53 -2.59
C HIS A 68 12.18 9.73 -1.07
N PHE A 69 12.46 10.95 -0.64
CA PHE A 69 12.42 11.32 0.78
C PHE A 69 11.51 12.52 1.01
N LYS A 70 10.90 12.56 2.20
CA LYS A 70 10.12 13.70 2.67
C LYS A 70 10.89 14.36 3.81
N VAL A 71 11.22 15.62 3.64
CA VAL A 71 11.76 16.45 4.71
C VAL A 71 10.63 16.86 5.64
N VAL A 72 10.85 16.75 6.94
CA VAL A 72 9.87 17.04 7.99
C VAL A 72 10.55 17.87 9.08
N ASP A 73 9.85 18.88 9.61
CA ASP A 73 10.26 19.58 10.83
C ASP A 73 10.07 18.67 12.08
N PRO A 74 10.87 18.79 13.15
CA PRO A 74 10.62 18.12 14.43
C PRO A 74 9.15 18.12 14.91
N ARG A 75 8.44 19.25 14.85
CA ARG A 75 7.01 19.35 15.21
C ARG A 75 6.16 18.51 14.27
N MET A 76 6.33 18.71 12.97
CA MET A 76 5.60 17.99 11.94
C MET A 76 5.85 16.47 11.99
N LYS A 77 7.03 16.00 12.42
CA LYS A 77 7.31 14.58 12.64
C LYS A 77 6.51 14.04 13.82
N LYS A 78 6.45 14.79 14.93
CA LYS A 78 5.66 14.45 16.12
C LYS A 78 4.16 14.41 15.79
N ASP A 79 3.65 15.43 15.11
CA ASP A 79 2.21 15.54 14.79
C ASP A 79 1.77 14.43 13.82
N ASN A 80 2.55 14.18 12.76
CA ASN A 80 2.27 13.07 11.84
C ASN A 80 2.36 11.70 12.52
N MET A 81 3.26 11.54 13.49
CA MET A 81 3.37 10.30 14.27
C MET A 81 2.14 10.11 15.16
N ARG A 82 1.69 11.17 15.85
CA ARG A 82 0.47 11.15 16.68
C ARG A 82 -0.77 10.86 15.84
N ALA A 83 -0.98 11.60 14.75
CA ALA A 83 -2.08 11.40 13.82
C ALA A 83 -2.12 9.97 13.24
N LYS A 84 -0.97 9.36 12.93
CA LYS A 84 -0.90 7.95 12.51
C LYS A 84 -1.30 6.99 13.63
N LYS A 85 -0.88 7.22 14.87
CA LYS A 85 -1.27 6.40 16.03
C LYS A 85 -2.78 6.50 16.28
N GLU A 86 -3.33 7.71 16.27
CA GLU A 86 -4.77 7.95 16.45
C GLU A 86 -5.60 7.39 15.29
N GLY A 87 -5.17 7.56 14.04
CA GLY A 87 -5.84 6.99 12.88
C GLY A 87 -5.87 5.46 12.90
N ARG A 88 -4.79 4.81 13.38
CA ARG A 88 -4.75 3.37 13.61
C ARG A 88 -5.70 2.91 14.73
N GLN A 89 -5.87 3.72 15.78
CA GLN A 89 -6.80 3.43 16.87
C GLN A 89 -8.27 3.62 16.46
N LYS A 90 -8.58 4.71 15.72
CA LYS A 90 -9.93 4.97 15.18
C LYS A 90 -10.37 3.88 14.19
N GLY A 91 -9.46 3.39 13.34
CA GLY A 91 -9.74 2.29 12.41
C GLY A 91 -10.08 0.95 13.09
N LYS A 92 -9.62 0.71 14.32
CA LYS A 92 -10.01 -0.46 15.12
C LYS A 92 -11.41 -0.30 15.72
N LYS A 93 -11.76 0.88 16.24
CA LYS A 93 -13.11 1.17 16.80
C LYS A 93 -14.23 1.13 15.74
N GLY A 94 -13.95 1.56 14.50
CA GLY A 94 -14.94 1.54 13.40
C GLY A 94 -15.36 0.14 12.96
N LYS A 95 -14.44 -0.85 12.99
CA LYS A 95 -14.75 -2.24 12.61
C LYS A 95 -15.65 -2.97 13.60
N GLN A 96 -15.65 -2.55 14.86
CA GLN A 96 -16.43 -3.21 15.92
C GLN A 96 -17.88 -2.73 15.95
N ARG A 97 -18.15 -1.49 15.51
CA ARG A 97 -19.51 -0.92 15.44
C ARG A 97 -20.36 -1.45 14.28
N GLY A 98 -19.76 -1.83 13.16
CA GLY A 98 -20.48 -2.37 11.99
C GLY A 98 -20.99 -3.80 12.12
N ARG A 99 -20.67 -4.51 13.22
CA ARG A 99 -21.02 -5.93 13.41
C ARG A 99 -22.23 -6.15 14.32
N LYS A 100 -22.74 -5.11 14.99
CA LYS A 100 -23.86 -5.17 15.95
C LYS A 100 -25.24 -4.84 15.37
N GLY A 101 -25.34 -4.55 14.07
CA GLY A 101 -26.59 -4.07 13.43
C GLY A 101 -27.13 -4.96 12.32
N LYS A 102 -26.72 -6.24 12.24
CA LYS A 102 -27.36 -7.22 11.36
C LYS A 102 -27.98 -8.32 12.23
N LYS A 103 -29.22 -8.10 12.62
CA LYS A 103 -30.17 -9.13 13.02
C LYS A 103 -31.52 -8.75 12.43
#